data_AF-A0A2V7X2M8-F1
#
_entry.id   AF-A0A2V7X2M8-F1
#
_cell.length_a   1.000
_cell.length_b   1.000
_cell.length_c   1.000
_cell.angle_alpha   90.00
_cell.angle_beta   90.00
_cell.angle_gamma   90.00
#
_symmetry.space_group_name_H-M   'P 1'
#
loop_
_entity.id
_entity.type
_entity.pdbx_description
1 polymer ?
#
loop_
_entity_poly.entity_id
_entity_poly.type
_entity_poly.pdbx_seq_one_letter_code
_entity_poly.pdbx_strand_id
1 'polypeptide(L)' 'YISRYFTLKPGDIIFTGTPEGVISGYPKERQVWLKAGDRLTSTLEGLGELQFSLS' A
#
# COMPACT_ATOMS: atom_id res chain seq x y z
N TYR A 1 -10.99 4.56 16.71
CA TYR A 1 -9.82 4.05 17.44
C TYR A 1 -8.74 5.13 17.51
N ILE A 2 -8.15 5.54 16.39
CA ILE A 2 -7.09 6.58 16.37
C ILE A 2 -7.52 7.94 16.94
N SER A 3 -8.76 8.35 16.70
CA SER A 3 -9.32 9.62 17.22
C SER A 3 -9.46 9.69 18.74
N ARG A 4 -9.29 8.56 19.46
CA ARG A 4 -9.24 8.55 20.93
C ARG A 4 -7.88 8.99 21.49
N TYR A 5 -6.84 8.98 20.65
CA TYR A 5 -5.46 9.28 21.02
C TYR A 5 -4.93 10.53 20.31
N PHE A 6 -5.50 10.90 19.16
CA PHE A 6 -5.10 12.06 18.36
C PHE A 6 -6.31 12.84 17.85
N THR A 7 -6.22 14.17 17.80
CA THR A 7 -7.23 15.01 17.12
C THR A 7 -7.04 14.91 15.62
N LEU A 8 -8.09 14.50 14.90
CA LEU A 8 -8.11 14.49 13.43
C LEU A 8 -8.55 15.85 12.90
N LYS A 9 -7.97 16.27 11.79
CA LYS A 9 -8.27 17.52 11.08
C LYS A 9 -8.82 17.23 9.68
N PRO A 10 -9.66 18.14 9.13
CA PRO A 10 -10.06 18.04 7.73
C PRO A 10 -8.82 17.99 6.82
N GLY A 11 -8.79 16.99 5.93
CA GLY A 11 -7.66 16.74 5.03
C GLY A 11 -6.69 15.64 5.50
N ASP A 12 -6.84 15.11 6.72
CA ASP A 12 -6.03 13.98 7.18
C ASP A 12 -6.32 12.71 6.35
N ILE A 13 -5.26 11.99 5.96
CA ILE A 13 -5.33 10.75 5.19
C ILE A 13 -4.95 9.57 6.10
N ILE A 14 -5.80 8.55 6.13
CA ILE A 14 -5.60 7.33 6.91
C ILE A 14 -5.43 6.15 5.95
N PHE A 15 -4.26 5.52 5.98
CA PHE A 15 -4.05 4.24 5.32
C PHE A 15 -4.64 3.13 6.18
N THR A 16 -5.67 2.46 5.68
CA THR A 16 -6.45 1.47 6.44
C THR A 16 -5.82 0.08 6.48
N GLY A 17 -4.71 -0.11 5.77
CA GLY A 17 -3.98 -1.37 5.69
C GLY A 17 -3.94 -1.92 4.27
N THR A 18 -3.25 -3.06 4.12
CA THR A 18 -3.16 -3.81 2.86
C THR A 18 -3.59 -5.25 3.14
N PRO A 19 -4.23 -5.94 2.17
CA PRO A 19 -4.50 -7.36 2.28
C PRO A 19 -3.22 -8.20 2.37
N GLU A 20 -3.40 -9.51 2.54
CA GLU A 20 -2.31 -10.48 2.42
C GLU A 20 -1.64 -10.47 1.04
N GLY A 21 -0.44 -11.05 0.95
CA GLY A 21 0.31 -11.13 -0.30
C GLY A 21 1.40 -10.08 -0.46
N VAL A 22 1.67 -9.26 0.57
CA VAL A 22 2.89 -8.44 0.61
C VAL A 22 4.13 -9.33 0.76
N ILE A 23 5.23 -8.93 0.12
CA ILE A 23 6.45 -9.73 -0.03
C ILE A 23 7.03 -10.13 1.33
N SER A 24 6.95 -9.25 2.33
CA SER A 24 7.43 -9.51 3.70
C SER A 24 6.71 -10.65 4.41
N GLY A 25 5.52 -11.04 3.96
CA GLY A 25 4.76 -12.18 4.51
C GLY A 25 5.23 -13.54 4.00
N TYR A 26 6.06 -13.59 2.96
CA TYR A 26 6.55 -14.85 2.38
C TYR A 26 7.87 -15.33 3.02
N PRO A 27 8.16 -16.65 2.99
CA PRO A 27 9.48 -17.19 3.35
C PRO A 27 10.59 -16.50 2.55
N LYS A 28 11.76 -16.28 3.19
CA LYS A 28 12.86 -15.49 2.61
C LYS A 28 13.27 -15.96 1.22
N GLU A 29 13.24 -17.27 0.98
CA GLU A 29 13.65 -17.91 -0.27
C GLU A 29 12.69 -17.59 -1.43
N ARG A 30 11.49 -17.07 -1.13
CA ARG A 30 10.44 -16.70 -2.09
C ARG A 30 10.23 -15.19 -2.20
N GLN A 31 10.99 -14.39 -1.45
CA GLN A 31 10.83 -12.93 -1.47
C GLN A 31 11.46 -12.34 -2.73
N VAL A 32 10.61 -11.82 -3.62
CA VAL A 32 11.04 -11.05 -4.80
C VAL A 32 10.68 -9.60 -4.56
N TRP A 33 11.67 -8.80 -4.17
CA TRP A 33 11.50 -7.39 -3.89
C TRP A 33 11.44 -6.56 -5.18
N LEU A 34 10.81 -5.38 -5.08
CA LEU A 34 10.74 -4.41 -6.17
C LEU A 34 12.14 -3.95 -6.57
N LYS A 35 12.32 -3.70 -7.86
CA LYS A 35 13.56 -3.21 -8.48
C LYS A 35 13.27 -2.08 -9.46
N ALA A 36 14.32 -1.32 -9.78
CA ALA A 36 14.25 -0.30 -10.81
C ALA A 36 13.72 -0.89 -12.13
N GLY A 37 12.81 -0.17 -12.76
CA GLY A 37 12.07 -0.56 -13.97
C GLY A 37 10.73 -1.25 -13.70
N ASP A 38 10.44 -1.69 -12.47
CA ASP A 38 9.15 -2.33 -12.16
C ASP A 38 7.99 -1.33 -12.29
N ARG A 39 6.85 -1.80 -12.80
CA ARG A 39 5.60 -1.04 -12.87
C ARG A 39 4.59 -1.61 -11.91
N LEU A 40 3.98 -0.74 -11.11
CA LEU A 40 3.00 -1.10 -10.10
C LEU A 40 1.65 -0.48 -10.43
N THR A 41 0.60 -1.28 -10.26
CA THR A 41 -0.79 -0.85 -10.34
C THR A 41 -1.50 -1.29 -9.07
N SER A 42 -2.18 -0.37 -8.40
CA SER A 42 -3.09 -0.66 -7.30
C SER A 42 -4.50 -0.25 -7.72
N THR A 43 -5.47 -1.14 -7.56
CA THR A 43 -6.84 -0.94 -8.02
C THR A 43 -7.81 -1.11 -6.88
N LEU A 44 -8.81 -0.23 -6.83
CA LEU A 44 -9.95 -0.37 -5.93
C LEU A 44 -11.24 -0.12 -6.71
N GLU A 45 -12.14 -1.11 -6.67
CA GLU A 45 -13.42 -1.05 -7.36
C GLU A 45 -14.21 0.21 -6.97
N GLY A 46 -14.67 0.97 -7.97
CA GLY A 46 -15.41 2.22 -7.76
C GLY A 46 -14.55 3.46 -7.46
N LEU A 47 -13.23 3.32 -7.26
CA LEU A 47 -12.30 4.44 -7.09
C LEU A 47 -11.31 4.57 -8.26
N GLY A 48 -10.92 3.45 -8.86
CA GLY A 48 -10.04 3.41 -10.04
C GLY A 48 -8.66 2.81 -9.73
N GLU A 49 -7.66 3.25 -10.50
CA GLU A 49 -6.31 2.70 -10.47
C GLU A 49 -5.26 3.78 -10.16
N LEU A 50 -4.28 3.41 -9.35
CA LEU A 50 -3.06 4.15 -9.12
C LEU A 50 -1.88 3.40 -9.76
N GLN A 51 -1.23 4.01 -10.75
CA GLN A 51 -0.12 3.41 -11.49
C GLN A 51 1.17 4.23 -11.33
N PHE A 52 2.30 3.56 -11.10
CA PHE A 52 3.62 4.21 -11.10
C PHE A 52 4.73 3.24 -11.54
N SER A 53 5.83 3.81 -12.05
CA SER A 53 7.04 3.07 -12.40
C SER A 53 8.13 3.39 -11.38
N LEU A 54 8.80 2.36 -10.86
CA LEU A 54 9.94 2.51 -9.97
C LEU A 54 11.19 2.82 -10.80
N SER A 55 11.72 4.05 -10.69
CA SER A 55 12.93 4.51 -11.38
C SER A 55 14.21 4.17 -10.61
#